data_AF-A0A497L2M8-F1
#
_entry.id   AF-A0A497L2M8-F1
#
_cell.length_a   1.000
_cell.length_b   1.000
_cell.length_c   1.000
_cell.angle_alpha   90.00
_cell.angle_beta   90.00
_cell.angle_gamma   90.00
#
_symmetry.space_group_name_H-M   'P 1'
#
loop_
_entity.id
_entity.type
_entity.pdbx_description
1 polymer ?
#
loop_
_entity_poly.entity_id
_entity_poly.type
_entity_poly.pdbx_seq_one_letter_code
_entity_poly.pdbx_strand_id
1 'polypeptide(L)'
;MVHGHHPRCGEFHGHEFAVNGKTLCAGCSGLLVGASTAVVVATHHFVLGIHYPAVTAFIGLGCVAVGLLHLRLLRAGGPVLRFALNAALVMGFALVLVGVDSARGPGFDLVVIGLCVFWMFTRIQLSSWDHERICYSCGYRCEKGATALRGRSR
;
A
#
# COMPACT_ATOMS: atom_id res chain seq x y z
N MET A 1 -3.35 11.31 -18.97
CA MET A 1 -3.74 9.93 -19.33
C MET A 1 -4.01 9.19 -18.02
N VAL A 2 -5.25 8.78 -17.76
CA VAL A 2 -5.71 8.24 -16.45
C VAL A 2 -6.35 6.86 -16.66
N HIS A 3 -5.69 6.05 -17.48
CA HIS A 3 -5.97 4.63 -17.59
C HIS A 3 -4.61 3.94 -17.54
N GLY A 4 -4.41 3.06 -16.55
CA GLY A 4 -3.24 2.20 -16.53
C GLY A 4 -3.26 1.29 -17.76
N HIS A 5 -2.10 0.78 -18.17
CA HIS A 5 -1.98 -0.21 -19.26
C HIS A 5 -2.63 -1.58 -18.94
N HIS A 6 -3.59 -1.63 -18.03
CA HIS A 6 -4.26 -2.85 -17.65
C HIS A 6 -5.36 -3.21 -18.65
N PRO A 7 -5.43 -4.47 -19.08
CA PRO A 7 -6.50 -4.92 -19.96
C PRO A 7 -7.85 -4.81 -19.23
N ARG A 8 -8.89 -4.41 -19.97
CA ARG A 8 -10.28 -4.35 -19.48
C ARG A 8 -10.80 -5.78 -19.24
N CYS A 9 -10.52 -6.34 -18.08
CA CYS A 9 -11.05 -7.61 -17.60
C CYS A 9 -11.91 -7.35 -16.37
N GLY A 10 -13.09 -7.99 -16.28
CA GLY A 10 -14.08 -7.77 -15.21
C GLY A 10 -13.54 -8.00 -13.79
N GLU A 11 -12.51 -8.84 -13.65
CA GLU A 11 -11.82 -9.13 -12.39
C GLU A 11 -11.02 -7.93 -11.84
N PHE A 12 -10.72 -6.90 -12.66
CA PHE A 12 -10.03 -5.68 -12.21
C PHE A 12 -10.97 -4.61 -11.62
N HIS A 13 -12.30 -4.80 -11.70
CA HIS A 13 -13.26 -3.81 -11.18
C HIS A 13 -13.09 -3.52 -9.67
N GLY A 14 -12.48 -4.44 -8.91
CA GLY A 14 -12.18 -4.27 -7.49
C GLY A 14 -10.95 -3.40 -7.19
N HIS A 15 -10.15 -3.01 -8.19
CA HIS A 15 -8.87 -2.29 -8.02
C HIS A 15 -8.92 -0.81 -8.38
N GLU A 16 -9.94 -0.39 -9.10
CA GLU A 16 -10.07 0.97 -9.62
C GLU A 16 -11.32 1.63 -9.04
N PHE A 17 -11.19 2.90 -8.67
CA PHE A 17 -12.34 3.77 -8.40
C PHE A 17 -12.62 4.66 -9.60
N ALA A 18 -13.89 4.79 -9.97
CA ALA A 18 -14.32 5.85 -10.87
C ALA A 18 -14.58 7.12 -10.06
N VAL A 19 -13.71 8.13 -10.19
CA VAL A 19 -13.90 9.45 -9.61
C VAL A 19 -14.08 10.44 -10.75
N ASN A 20 -15.29 11.00 -10.87
CA ASN A 20 -15.60 12.07 -11.82
C ASN A 20 -15.23 11.74 -13.28
N GLY A 21 -15.54 10.51 -13.71
CA GLY A 21 -15.25 10.01 -15.08
C GLY A 21 -13.82 9.52 -15.32
N LYS A 22 -12.94 9.55 -14.32
CA LYS A 22 -11.54 9.07 -14.39
C LYS A 22 -11.36 7.84 -13.51
N THR A 23 -10.60 6.83 -13.97
CA THR A 23 -10.28 5.67 -13.13
C THR A 23 -8.99 5.90 -12.35
N LEU A 24 -9.03 5.68 -11.04
CA LEU A 24 -7.89 5.83 -10.13
C LEU A 24 -7.62 4.51 -9.41
N CYS A 25 -6.34 4.13 -9.33
CA CYS A 25 -5.92 2.93 -8.59
C CYS A 25 -6.13 3.14 -7.10
N ALA A 26 -6.95 2.28 -6.48
CA ALA A 26 -7.22 2.33 -5.05
C ALA A 26 -5.94 2.25 -4.20
N GLY A 27 -4.97 1.47 -4.66
CA GLY A 27 -3.67 1.33 -4.00
C GLY A 27 -2.83 2.60 -4.06
N CYS A 28 -2.71 3.23 -5.24
CA CYS A 28 -1.91 4.45 -5.40
C CYS A 28 -2.50 5.63 -4.64
N SER A 29 -3.82 5.79 -4.70
CA SER A 29 -4.52 6.81 -3.93
C SER A 29 -4.33 6.59 -2.43
N GLY A 30 -4.41 5.34 -1.95
CA GLY A 30 -4.20 5.01 -0.54
C GLY A 30 -2.78 5.31 -0.07
N LEU A 31 -1.77 4.96 -0.87
CA LEU A 31 -0.37 5.29 -0.59
C LEU A 31 -0.13 6.80 -0.54
N LEU A 32 -0.71 7.56 -1.47
CA LEU A 32 -0.55 9.02 -1.52
C LEU A 32 -1.17 9.70 -0.29
N VAL A 33 -2.36 9.26 0.11
CA VAL A 33 -3.01 9.77 1.33
C VAL A 33 -2.19 9.38 2.56
N GLY A 34 -1.74 8.14 2.66
CA GLY A 34 -0.87 7.68 3.74
C GLY A 34 0.43 8.48 3.84
N ALA A 35 1.10 8.75 2.70
CA ALA A 35 2.31 9.55 2.65
C ALA A 35 2.06 11.00 3.09
N SER A 36 0.94 11.59 2.65
CA SER A 36 0.53 12.93 3.07
C SER A 36 0.33 12.99 4.59
N THR A 37 -0.35 11.99 5.17
CA THR A 37 -0.53 11.91 6.62
C THR A 37 0.79 11.67 7.38
N ALA A 38 1.71 10.88 6.82
CA ALA A 38 3.01 10.66 7.42
C ALA A 38 3.84 11.95 7.51
N VAL A 39 3.81 12.79 6.48
CA VAL A 39 4.46 14.12 6.50
C VAL A 39 3.86 15.02 7.58
N VAL A 40 2.53 15.02 7.73
CA VAL A 40 1.86 15.79 8.80
C VAL A 40 2.30 15.32 10.18
N VAL A 41 2.31 14.00 10.42
CA VAL A 41 2.74 13.42 11.71
C VAL A 41 4.21 13.73 12.01
N ALA A 42 5.09 13.59 11.00
CA ALA A 42 6.50 13.93 11.14
C ALA A 42 6.71 15.42 11.44
N THR A 43 5.98 16.30 10.75
CA THR A 43 6.04 17.76 10.99
C THR A 43 5.61 18.11 12.41
N HIS A 44 4.52 17.49 12.86
CA HIS A 44 4.00 17.69 14.21
C HIS A 44 4.99 17.26 15.29
N HIS A 45 5.69 16.15 15.07
CA HIS A 45 6.70 15.66 16.01
C HIS A 45 8.00 16.47 15.97
N PHE A 46 8.61 16.60 14.79
CA PHE A 46 9.96 17.18 14.65
C PHE A 46 9.98 18.72 14.60
N VAL A 47 8.92 19.36 14.10
CA VAL A 47 8.87 20.83 13.95
C VAL A 47 8.10 21.48 15.09
N LEU A 48 6.93 20.93 15.44
CA LEU A 48 6.11 21.48 16.53
C LEU A 48 6.52 20.93 17.91
N GLY A 49 7.43 19.96 17.96
CA GLY A 49 7.94 19.39 19.20
C GLY A 49 6.93 18.54 19.96
N ILE A 50 5.86 18.07 19.31
CA ILE A 50 4.78 17.39 20.02
C ILE A 50 5.17 15.95 20.31
N HIS A 51 5.14 15.61 21.59
CA HIS A 51 5.56 14.30 22.08
C HIS A 51 4.42 13.30 21.97
N TYR A 52 4.69 12.19 21.28
CA TYR A 52 3.78 11.07 21.22
C TYR A 52 4.16 10.04 22.27
N PRO A 53 3.19 9.40 22.93
CA PRO A 53 3.48 8.35 23.89
C PRO A 53 3.98 7.07 23.20
N ALA A 54 4.76 6.25 23.90
CA ALA A 54 5.26 4.97 23.37
C ALA A 54 4.15 4.02 22.88
N VAL A 55 2.92 4.16 23.40
CA VAL A 55 1.75 3.39 22.91
C VAL A 55 1.47 3.62 21.43
N THR A 56 1.84 4.79 20.89
CA THR A 56 1.69 5.14 19.47
C THR A 56 2.48 4.19 18.57
N ALA A 57 3.65 3.70 19.02
CA ALA A 57 4.43 2.73 18.26
C ALA A 57 3.70 1.38 18.12
N PHE A 58 3.02 0.92 19.17
CA PHE A 58 2.24 -0.33 19.12
C PHE A 58 1.00 -0.19 18.23
N ILE A 59 0.34 0.97 18.25
CA ILE A 59 -0.76 1.28 17.33
C ILE A 59 -0.24 1.25 15.89
N GLY A 60 0.88 1.91 15.62
CA GLY A 60 1.54 1.90 14.30
C GLY A 60 1.89 0.48 13.84
N LEU A 61 2.44 -0.34 14.73
CA LEU A 61 2.75 -1.74 14.44
C LEU A 61 1.49 -2.56 14.11
N GLY A 62 0.39 -2.30 14.83
CA GLY A 62 -0.92 -2.88 14.53
C GLY A 62 -1.43 -2.50 13.14
N CYS A 63 -1.33 -1.22 12.77
CA CYS A 63 -1.68 -0.74 11.42
C CYS A 63 -0.83 -1.40 10.33
N VAL A 64 0.48 -1.55 10.57
CA VAL A 64 1.40 -2.24 9.64
C VAL A 64 1.03 -3.71 9.50
N ALA A 65 0.80 -4.40 10.62
CA ALA A 65 0.42 -5.80 10.65
C ALA A 65 -0.90 -6.05 9.91
N VAL A 66 -1.92 -5.22 10.17
CA VAL A 66 -3.21 -5.29 9.47
C VAL A 66 -3.02 -4.99 7.99
N GLY A 67 -2.27 -3.96 7.61
CA GLY A 67 -1.99 -3.63 6.22
C GLY A 67 -1.35 -4.79 5.45
N LEU A 68 -0.32 -5.44 6.02
CA LEU A 68 0.38 -6.57 5.42
C LEU A 68 -0.45 -7.87 5.42
N LEU A 69 -1.10 -8.20 6.53
CA LEU A 69 -1.86 -9.44 6.71
C LEU A 69 -3.10 -9.45 5.82
N HIS A 70 -3.79 -8.32 5.73
CA HIS A 70 -5.02 -8.20 4.95
C HIS A 70 -4.76 -8.33 3.45
N LEU A 71 -3.60 -7.86 2.97
CA LEU A 71 -3.09 -8.09 1.60
C LEU A 71 -2.95 -9.59 1.26
N ARG A 72 -2.69 -10.45 2.26
CA ARG A 72 -2.60 -11.92 2.07
C ARG A 72 -3.94 -12.62 2.23
N LEU A 73 -4.71 -12.27 3.25
CA LEU A 73 -5.89 -13.03 3.67
C LEU A 73 -7.16 -12.66 2.92
N LEU A 74 -7.33 -11.40 2.51
CA LEU A 74 -8.59 -10.92 1.94
C LEU A 74 -8.40 -10.65 0.45
N ARG A 75 -8.46 -11.76 -0.30
CA ARG A 75 -8.41 -11.86 -1.76
C ARG A 75 -9.57 -11.14 -2.49
N ALA A 76 -10.38 -10.34 -1.82
CA ALA A 76 -11.58 -9.72 -2.40
C ALA A 76 -12.13 -8.55 -1.55
N GLY A 77 -11.25 -7.72 -0.99
CA GLY A 77 -11.70 -6.44 -0.42
C GLY A 77 -12.03 -5.47 -1.55
N GLY A 78 -13.24 -4.91 -1.58
CA GLY A 78 -13.60 -3.85 -2.54
C GLY A 78 -12.59 -2.70 -2.52
N PRO A 79 -12.60 -1.83 -3.54
CA PRO A 79 -11.52 -0.85 -3.75
C PRO A 79 -11.33 0.08 -2.52
N VAL A 80 -12.40 0.37 -1.76
CA VAL A 80 -12.37 1.15 -0.50
C VAL A 80 -11.45 0.52 0.55
N LEU A 81 -11.55 -0.79 0.74
CA LEU A 81 -10.78 -1.50 1.75
C LEU A 81 -9.29 -1.53 1.35
N ARG A 82 -9.02 -1.79 0.06
CA ARG A 82 -7.66 -1.74 -0.49
C ARG A 82 -7.05 -0.34 -0.32
N PHE A 83 -7.81 0.72 -0.54
CA PHE A 83 -7.37 2.09 -0.27
C PHE A 83 -7.04 2.32 1.21
N ALA A 84 -7.97 1.98 2.12
CA ALA A 84 -7.82 2.22 3.55
C ALA A 84 -6.60 1.50 4.14
N LEU A 85 -6.36 0.24 3.72
CA LEU A 85 -5.22 -0.54 4.20
C LEU A 85 -3.88 0.00 3.70
N ASN A 86 -3.83 0.49 2.46
CA ASN A 86 -2.62 1.11 1.92
C ASN A 86 -2.31 2.43 2.61
N ALA A 87 -3.35 3.23 2.94
CA ALA A 87 -3.18 4.43 3.75
C ALA A 87 -2.72 4.08 5.18
N ALA A 88 -3.37 3.10 5.83
CA ALA A 88 -3.05 2.66 7.17
C ALA A 88 -1.63 2.09 7.29
N LEU A 89 -1.12 1.39 6.27
CA LEU A 89 0.24 0.86 6.26
C LEU A 89 1.28 1.99 6.33
N VAL A 90 1.16 3.00 5.46
CA VAL A 90 2.12 4.11 5.41
C VAL A 90 2.01 5.00 6.65
N MET A 91 0.78 5.24 7.12
CA MET A 91 0.53 5.92 8.39
C MET A 91 1.14 5.13 9.56
N GLY A 92 1.04 3.80 9.54
CA GLY A 92 1.63 2.92 10.53
C GLY A 92 3.14 3.07 10.63
N PHE A 93 3.86 3.17 9.50
CA PHE A 93 5.31 3.44 9.51
C PHE A 93 5.65 4.75 10.23
N ALA A 94 4.89 5.82 9.99
CA ALA A 94 5.11 7.11 10.65
C ALA A 94 4.86 7.03 12.17
N LEU A 95 3.81 6.32 12.60
CA LEU A 95 3.50 6.15 14.02
C LEU A 95 4.53 5.29 14.75
N VAL A 96 5.07 4.24 14.11
CA VAL A 96 6.16 3.43 14.68
C VAL A 96 7.42 4.29 14.84
N LEU A 97 7.80 5.07 13.84
CA LEU A 97 8.98 5.95 13.90
C LEU A 97 8.87 6.98 15.02
N VAL A 98 7.78 7.75 15.04
CA VAL A 98 7.58 8.80 16.04
C VAL A 98 7.39 8.24 17.46
N GLY A 99 6.74 7.08 17.58
CA GLY A 99 6.61 6.42 18.88
C GLY A 99 7.92 5.83 19.41
N VAL A 100 8.83 5.40 18.53
CA VAL A 100 10.15 4.88 18.94
C VAL A 100 11.15 6.01 19.22
N ASP A 101 11.16 7.07 18.41
CA ASP A 101 11.99 8.26 18.61
C ASP A 101 11.73 8.86 20.01
N SER A 102 10.46 8.98 20.40
CA SER A 102 10.08 9.48 21.73
C SER A 102 10.52 8.61 22.91
N ALA A 103 10.83 7.32 22.67
CA ALA A 103 11.04 6.32 23.72
C ALA A 103 12.48 5.76 23.76
N ARG A 104 13.27 5.94 22.69
CA ARG A 104 14.58 5.32 22.50
C ARG A 104 15.55 6.32 21.84
N GLY A 105 16.81 5.92 21.70
CA GLY A 105 17.83 6.72 21.02
C GLY A 105 17.88 6.47 19.50
N PRO A 106 18.66 7.28 18.76
CA PRO A 106 18.69 7.31 17.29
C PRO A 106 19.10 5.98 16.63
N GLY A 107 19.78 5.09 17.36
CA GLY A 107 20.11 3.75 16.89
C GLY A 107 18.86 2.87 16.67
N PHE A 108 17.82 3.03 17.49
CA PHE A 108 16.56 2.30 17.30
C PHE A 108 15.79 2.83 16.10
N ASP A 109 15.84 4.13 15.83
CA ASP A 109 15.17 4.71 14.66
C ASP A 109 15.75 4.16 13.36
N LEU A 110 17.08 3.97 13.27
CA LEU A 110 17.70 3.35 12.11
C LEU A 110 17.20 1.91 11.88
N VAL A 111 17.05 1.13 12.96
CA VAL A 111 16.49 -0.23 12.90
C VAL A 111 15.05 -0.19 12.42
N VAL A 112 14.23 0.74 12.93
CA VAL A 112 12.83 0.91 12.52
C VAL A 112 12.73 1.33 11.06
N ILE A 113 13.58 2.24 10.59
CA ILE A 113 13.64 2.63 9.18
C ILE A 113 13.97 1.40 8.32
N GLY A 114 14.96 0.61 8.69
CA GLY A 114 15.30 -0.64 8.00
C GLY A 114 14.13 -1.62 7.95
N LEU A 115 13.37 -1.73 9.05
CA LEU A 115 12.18 -2.56 9.13
C LEU A 115 11.04 -2.03 8.23
N CYS A 116 10.85 -0.72 8.16
CA CYS A 116 9.89 -0.08 7.24
C CYS A 116 10.25 -0.36 5.76
N VAL A 117 11.53 -0.28 5.40
CA VAL A 117 12.00 -0.64 4.06
C VAL A 117 11.74 -2.12 3.76
N PHE A 118 12.03 -3.01 4.71
CA PHE A 118 11.76 -4.43 4.59
C PHE A 118 10.25 -4.72 4.39
N TRP A 119 9.39 -4.05 5.15
CA TRP A 119 7.93 -4.18 4.99
C TRP A 119 7.43 -3.62 3.67
N MET A 120 7.99 -2.51 3.19
CA MET A 120 7.68 -1.96 1.88
C MET A 120 8.07 -2.93 0.76
N PHE A 121 9.26 -3.53 0.85
CA PHE A 121 9.71 -4.56 -0.09
C PHE A 121 8.76 -5.76 -0.09
N THR A 122 8.42 -6.26 1.10
CA THR A 122 7.45 -7.34 1.28
C THR A 122 6.12 -7.02 0.58
N ARG A 123 5.59 -5.81 0.79
CA ARG A 123 4.36 -5.34 0.12
C ARG A 123 4.50 -5.33 -1.41
N ILE A 124 5.61 -4.84 -1.95
CA ILE A 124 5.84 -4.79 -3.40
C ILE A 124 5.79 -6.20 -3.99
N GLN A 125 6.48 -7.16 -3.36
CA GLN A 125 6.48 -8.56 -3.79
C GLN A 125 5.08 -9.17 -3.73
N LEU A 126 4.34 -8.93 -2.62
CA LEU A 126 2.96 -9.40 -2.47
C LEU A 126 2.02 -8.81 -3.52
N SER A 127 2.13 -7.50 -3.80
CA SER A 127 1.29 -6.84 -4.81
C SER A 127 1.61 -7.32 -6.22
N SER A 128 2.87 -7.66 -6.52
CA SER A 128 3.25 -8.21 -7.82
C SER A 128 2.67 -9.61 -8.03
N TRP A 129 2.73 -10.46 -7.01
CA TRP A 129 2.14 -11.81 -7.06
C TRP A 129 0.63 -11.80 -7.23
N ASP A 130 -0.06 -10.88 -6.55
CA ASP A 130 -1.50 -10.67 -6.72
C ASP A 130 -1.84 -10.25 -8.16
N HIS A 131 -1.07 -9.32 -8.70
CA HIS A 131 -1.24 -8.85 -10.07
C HIS A 131 -1.02 -9.95 -11.11
N GLU A 132 0.06 -10.71 -10.97
CA GLU A 132 0.40 -11.83 -11.87
C GLU A 132 -0.70 -12.90 -11.85
N ARG A 133 -1.22 -13.25 -10.68
CA ARG A 133 -2.31 -14.23 -10.55
C ARG A 133 -3.61 -13.77 -11.22
N ILE A 134 -4.02 -12.51 -11.06
CA ILE A 134 -5.23 -11.95 -11.71
C ILE A 134 -5.05 -11.90 -13.23
N CYS A 135 -3.85 -11.60 -13.69
CA CYS A 135 -3.52 -11.56 -15.10
C CYS A 135 -3.65 -12.94 -15.78
N TYR A 136 -3.17 -13.99 -15.10
CA TYR A 136 -3.35 -15.37 -15.54
C TYR A 136 -4.82 -15.78 -15.60
N SER A 137 -5.66 -15.36 -14.64
CA SER A 137 -7.11 -15.67 -14.68
C SER A 137 -7.85 -14.95 -15.81
N CYS A 138 -7.35 -13.81 -16.27
CA CYS A 138 -7.90 -13.09 -17.43
C CYS A 138 -7.38 -13.60 -18.79
N GLY A 139 -6.47 -14.58 -18.83
CA GLY A 139 -5.98 -15.17 -20.08
C GLY A 139 -5.04 -14.28 -20.91
N TYR A 140 -4.40 -13.27 -20.30
CA TYR A 140 -3.42 -12.39 -20.97
C TYR A 140 -1.98 -12.76 -20.54
N ARG A 141 -0.99 -12.53 -21.41
CA ARG A 141 0.43 -12.53 -20.99
C ARG A 141 0.71 -11.25 -20.20
N CYS A 142 1.17 -11.41 -18.97
CA CYS A 142 1.58 -10.31 -18.12
C CYS A 142 2.97 -9.79 -18.47
N GLU A 143 3.09 -9.18 -19.65
CA GLU A 143 4.27 -8.37 -20.02
C GLU A 143 3.91 -6.89 -19.96
N LYS A 144 4.91 -6.03 -19.71
CA LYS A 144 4.80 -4.56 -19.62
C LYS A 144 4.36 -3.86 -20.94
N GLY A 145 3.71 -4.59 -21.84
CA GLY A 145 3.06 -4.14 -23.06
C GLY A 145 2.10 -5.25 -23.47
N ALA A 146 0.81 -5.06 -23.21
CA ALA A 146 -0.22 -6.08 -23.43
C ALA A 146 -0.34 -6.42 -24.93
N THR A 147 0.20 -7.56 -25.36
CA THR A 147 -0.24 -8.25 -26.58
C THR A 147 -1.26 -9.31 -26.18
N ALA A 148 -2.49 -9.13 -26.63
CA ALA A 148 -3.56 -10.11 -26.50
C ALA A 148 -3.10 -11.46 -27.06
N LEU A 149 -3.33 -12.55 -26.32
CA LEU A 149 -3.24 -13.89 -26.88
C LEU A 149 -4.39 -14.03 -27.89
N ARG A 150 -4.10 -13.67 -29.14
CA ARG A 150 -4.96 -13.99 -30.28
C ARG A 150 -5.07 -15.51 -30.30
N GLY A 151 -6.24 -16.02 -29.90
CA GLY A 151 -6.55 -17.43 -29.97
C GLY A 151 -6.22 -17.95 -31.37
N ARG A 152 -5.29 -18.90 -31.44
CA ARG A 152 -5.16 -19.75 -32.62
C ARG A 152 -5.95 -21.01 -32.33
N SER A 153 -7.20 -21.01 -32.77
CA SER A 153 -7.95 -22.22 -33.04
C SER A 153 -7.12 -23.14 -33.93
N ARG A 154 -6.80 -24.33 -33.42
CA ARG A 154 -7.02 -25.62 -34.08
C ARG A 154 -6.81 -26.73 -33.06
#